data_AF-A0A7R9LYL8-F1
#
_entry.id   AF-A0A7R9LYL8-F1
#
_cell.length_a   1.000
_cell.length_b   1.000
_cell.length_c   1.000
_cell.angle_alpha   90.00
_cell.angle_beta   90.00
_cell.angle_gamma   90.00
#
_symmetry.space_group_name_H-M   'P 1'
#
loop_
_entity.id
_entity.type
_entity.pdbx_description
1 polymer ?
#
loop_
_entity_poly.entity_id
_entity_poly.type
_entity_poly.pdbx_seq_one_letter_code
_entity_poly.pdbx_strand_id
1 'polypeptide(L)'
;YGPTSDRIPIGNSLYPKWDARNPRLGRVDIDNAGNKQVVFGHYQSTRLTKIGPTILVDRSATAFFTGGSLADFMYSMKDQLAQRVRDQRKLFEILAKESKGLRVYTDHLGYRRSYTIKGLSDNPPDRQTFELDENGRKRSVSVKEYFKSQYKKDITDMGLPCLIPQASKLI
;
A
#
# COMPACT_ATOMS: atom_id res chain seq x y z
N TYR A 1 -19.89 8.56 -20.16
CA TYR A 1 -19.07 7.34 -20.08
C TYR A 1 -17.79 7.55 -20.87
N GLY A 2 -16.64 7.52 -20.20
CA GLY A 2 -15.33 7.72 -20.83
C GLY A 2 -14.38 6.59 -20.45
N PRO A 3 -13.29 6.38 -21.21
CA PRO A 3 -12.36 5.25 -21.03
C PRO A 3 -11.64 5.24 -19.68
N THR A 4 -11.72 6.34 -18.91
CA THR A 4 -11.17 6.48 -17.56
C THR A 4 -12.03 5.86 -16.46
N SER A 5 -13.31 5.57 -16.72
CA SER A 5 -14.22 5.02 -15.69
C SER A 5 -13.82 3.61 -15.21
N ASP A 6 -13.27 2.79 -16.11
CA ASP A 6 -12.85 1.41 -15.84
C ASP A 6 -11.33 1.19 -16.00
N ARG A 7 -10.55 2.27 -15.95
CA ARG A 7 -9.09 2.22 -16.10
C ARG A 7 -8.41 3.05 -15.03
N ILE A 8 -7.12 2.82 -14.84
CA ILE A 8 -6.24 3.62 -14.00
C ILE A 8 -5.50 4.59 -14.92
N PRO A 9 -5.83 5.90 -14.91
CA PRO A 9 -5.11 6.89 -15.71
C PRO A 9 -3.79 7.28 -15.04
N ILE A 10 -2.70 7.28 -15.81
CA ILE A 10 -1.40 7.84 -15.41
C ILE A 10 -0.90 8.69 -16.57
N GLY A 11 -0.96 10.01 -16.41
CA GLY A 11 -0.75 10.95 -17.52
C GLY A 11 -1.72 10.64 -18.66
N ASN A 12 -1.18 10.47 -19.88
CA ASN A 12 -1.94 10.12 -21.08
C ASN A 12 -2.02 8.59 -21.32
N SER A 13 -1.59 7.79 -20.35
CA SER A 13 -1.68 6.32 -20.43
C SER A 13 -2.84 5.79 -19.59
N LEU A 14 -3.47 4.73 -20.07
CA LEU A 14 -4.51 4.00 -19.36
C LEU A 14 -4.08 2.56 -19.09
N TYR A 15 -4.27 2.13 -17.84
CA TYR A 15 -3.97 0.78 -17.39
C TYR A 15 -5.23 0.07 -16.90
N PRO A 16 -5.34 -1.26 -17.05
CA PRO A 16 -6.48 -2.02 -16.52
C PRO A 16 -6.55 -1.90 -14.99
N LYS A 17 -7.77 -1.89 -14.44
CA LYS A 17 -8.00 -2.13 -13.01
C LYS A 17 -7.70 -3.58 -12.65
N TRP A 18 -7.66 -3.90 -11.37
CA TRP A 18 -7.60 -5.28 -10.94
C TRP A 18 -8.92 -5.99 -11.28
N ASP A 19 -8.84 -7.18 -11.86
CA ASP A 19 -10.00 -8.02 -12.17
C ASP A 19 -9.81 -9.40 -11.53
N ALA A 20 -10.69 -9.74 -10.58
CA ALA A 20 -10.64 -11.03 -9.90
C ALA A 20 -10.91 -12.22 -10.84
N ARG A 21 -11.61 -12.01 -11.97
CA ARG A 21 -11.87 -13.06 -12.96
C ARG A 21 -10.66 -13.32 -13.84
N ASN A 22 -9.77 -12.34 -14.00
CA ASN A 22 -8.56 -12.48 -14.78
C ASN A 22 -7.39 -11.70 -14.15
N PRO A 23 -6.85 -12.20 -13.03
CA PRO A 23 -5.86 -11.47 -12.21
C PRO A 23 -4.53 -11.22 -12.92
N ARG A 24 -4.23 -11.98 -13.98
CA ARG A 24 -2.98 -11.88 -14.75
C ARG A 24 -3.11 -11.12 -16.06
N LEU A 25 -4.33 -10.66 -16.41
CA LEU A 25 -4.54 -10.00 -17.69
C LEU A 25 -3.73 -8.70 -17.79
N GLY A 26 -2.73 -8.70 -18.68
CA GLY A 26 -1.83 -7.56 -18.86
C GLY A 26 -0.97 -7.28 -17.64
N ARG A 27 -0.71 -8.27 -16.78
CA ARG A 27 0.09 -8.13 -15.56
C ARG A 27 1.15 -9.22 -15.49
N VAL A 28 2.38 -8.85 -15.11
CA VAL A 28 3.51 -9.78 -14.94
C VAL A 28 4.24 -9.41 -13.67
N ASP A 29 4.39 -10.36 -12.75
CA ASP A 29 5.13 -10.15 -11.50
C ASP A 29 6.62 -9.87 -11.78
N ILE A 30 7.17 -8.85 -11.12
CA ILE A 30 8.56 -8.38 -11.30
C ILE A 30 9.48 -9.03 -10.26
N ASP A 31 8.94 -9.31 -9.08
CA ASP A 31 9.69 -9.90 -7.99
C ASP A 31 9.17 -11.30 -7.65
N ASN A 32 10.07 -12.12 -7.09
CA ASN A 32 9.74 -13.46 -6.60
C ASN A 32 8.72 -13.42 -5.45
N ALA A 33 8.53 -12.24 -4.85
CA ALA A 33 7.59 -11.99 -3.76
C ALA A 33 6.15 -11.79 -4.23
N GLY A 34 5.93 -11.46 -5.51
CA GLY A 34 4.61 -11.07 -6.02
C GLY A 34 4.10 -9.77 -5.40
N ASN A 35 4.98 -8.85 -5.04
CA ASN A 35 4.66 -7.55 -4.44
C ASN A 35 4.59 -6.43 -5.49
N LYS A 36 5.35 -6.57 -6.58
CA LYS A 36 5.43 -5.61 -7.68
C LYS A 36 5.15 -6.32 -9.00
N GLN A 37 4.37 -5.69 -9.86
CA GLN A 37 3.96 -6.21 -11.16
C GLN A 37 4.10 -5.15 -12.25
N VAL A 38 4.59 -5.52 -13.43
CA VAL A 38 4.44 -4.72 -14.64
C VAL A 38 3.01 -4.86 -15.10
N VAL A 39 2.35 -3.72 -15.33
CA VAL A 39 1.01 -3.66 -15.91
C VAL A 39 1.12 -3.00 -17.26
N PHE A 40 0.65 -3.72 -18.28
CA PHE A 40 0.59 -3.24 -19.65
C PHE A 40 -0.69 -2.42 -19.86
N GLY A 41 -0.52 -1.29 -20.53
CA GLY A 41 -1.56 -0.35 -20.87
C GLY A 41 -1.37 0.19 -22.28
N HIS A 42 -2.05 1.29 -22.57
CA HIS A 42 -1.85 2.03 -23.80
C HIS A 42 -1.75 3.52 -23.50
N TYR A 43 -0.82 4.17 -24.19
CA TYR A 43 -0.78 5.62 -24.32
C TYR A 43 -1.82 6.04 -25.37
N GLN A 44 -2.56 7.11 -25.10
CA GLN A 44 -3.43 7.72 -26.09
C GLN A 44 -3.36 9.25 -26.08
N SER A 45 -3.36 9.87 -27.25
CA SER A 45 -3.41 11.32 -27.41
C SER A 45 -4.15 11.70 -28.68
N THR A 46 -5.05 12.67 -28.58
CA THR A 46 -5.75 13.24 -29.74
C THR A 46 -4.99 14.46 -30.24
N ARG A 47 -4.78 14.56 -31.55
CA ARG A 47 -4.15 15.70 -32.22
C ARG A 47 -5.01 16.18 -33.38
N LEU A 48 -5.16 17.49 -33.50
CA LEU A 48 -5.70 18.10 -34.70
C LEU A 48 -4.57 18.23 -35.72
N THR A 49 -4.72 17.59 -36.87
CA THR A 49 -3.75 17.66 -37.97
C THR A 49 -4.39 18.36 -39.17
N LYS A 50 -3.59 18.74 -40.17
CA LYS A 50 -4.08 19.34 -41.42
C LYS A 50 -5.04 18.41 -42.20
N ILE A 51 -4.96 17.09 -41.97
CA ILE A 51 -5.78 16.06 -42.63
C ILE A 51 -7.06 15.77 -41.82
N GLY A 52 -7.11 16.21 -40.57
CA GLY A 52 -8.24 16.04 -39.66
C GLY A 52 -7.83 15.62 -38.25
N PRO A 53 -8.80 15.34 -37.38
CA PRO A 53 -8.55 14.78 -36.05
C PRO A 53 -7.89 13.40 -36.15
N THR A 54 -6.82 13.18 -35.39
CA THR A 54 -6.08 11.92 -35.37
C THR A 54 -5.85 11.47 -33.93
N ILE A 55 -5.90 10.16 -33.69
CA ILE A 55 -5.61 9.55 -32.40
C ILE A 55 -4.29 8.80 -32.52
N LEU A 56 -3.31 9.17 -31.70
CA LEU A 56 -2.08 8.42 -31.49
C LEU A 56 -2.31 7.40 -30.39
N VAL A 57 -2.12 6.12 -30.70
CA VAL A 57 -2.18 5.02 -29.73
C VAL A 57 -0.86 4.27 -29.76
N ASP A 58 -0.27 4.05 -28.59
CA ASP A 58 0.95 3.26 -28.44
C ASP A 58 0.87 2.34 -27.22
N ARG A 59 1.67 1.28 -27.19
CA ARG A 59 1.78 0.38 -26.03
C ARG A 59 2.54 1.09 -24.91
N SER A 60 2.06 0.92 -23.69
CA SER A 60 2.75 1.39 -22.48
C SER A 60 2.84 0.28 -21.44
N ALA A 61 3.81 0.38 -20.55
CA ALA A 61 4.01 -0.54 -19.44
C ALA A 61 4.51 0.26 -18.23
N THR A 62 3.97 -0.04 -17.05
CA THR A 62 4.41 0.61 -15.82
C THR A 62 4.33 -0.34 -14.63
N ALA A 63 5.14 -0.09 -13.61
CA ALA A 63 5.16 -0.90 -12.40
C ALA A 63 4.05 -0.47 -11.44
N PHE A 64 3.28 -1.44 -10.97
CA PHE A 64 2.30 -1.28 -9.90
C PHE A 64 2.61 -2.24 -8.76
N PHE A 65 2.12 -1.90 -7.57
CA PHE A 65 2.00 -2.88 -6.50
C PHE A 65 0.85 -3.86 -6.82
N THR A 66 1.03 -5.13 -6.47
CA THR A 66 0.01 -6.18 -6.65
C THR A 66 -1.24 -5.95 -5.80
N GLY A 67 -1.07 -5.26 -4.67
CA GLY A 67 -2.14 -5.02 -3.70
C GLY A 67 -2.41 -6.27 -2.86
N GLY A 68 -3.13 -6.10 -1.75
CA GLY A 68 -3.41 -7.19 -0.81
C GLY A 68 -3.16 -6.77 0.63
N SER A 69 -2.92 -7.76 1.49
CA SER A 69 -2.57 -7.56 2.89
C SER A 69 -1.22 -6.86 2.99
N LEU A 70 -1.16 -5.77 3.75
CA LEU A 70 0.11 -5.09 4.01
C LEU A 70 1.06 -5.98 4.83
N ALA A 71 0.52 -6.83 5.71
CA ALA A 71 1.33 -7.74 6.51
C ALA A 71 2.11 -8.70 5.60
N ASP A 72 1.43 -9.33 4.64
CA ASP A 72 2.03 -10.27 3.69
C ASP A 72 3.10 -9.56 2.84
N PHE A 73 2.79 -8.34 2.38
CA PHE A 73 3.74 -7.49 1.66
C PHE A 73 5.00 -7.21 2.49
N MET A 74 4.84 -6.82 3.77
CA MET A 74 5.96 -6.52 4.66
C MET A 74 6.79 -7.75 5.01
N TYR A 75 6.14 -8.90 5.22
CA TYR A 75 6.83 -10.17 5.46
C TYR A 75 7.65 -10.63 4.27
N SER A 76 7.04 -10.61 3.09
CA SER A 76 7.70 -11.02 1.86
C SER A 76 8.93 -10.13 1.56
N MET A 77 8.81 -8.82 1.80
CA MET A 77 9.96 -7.91 1.72
C MET A 77 11.00 -8.18 2.82
N LYS A 78 10.58 -8.44 4.06
CA LYS A 78 11.49 -8.76 5.17
C LYS A 78 12.32 -10.01 4.86
N ASP A 79 11.69 -11.06 4.35
CA ASP A 79 12.38 -12.32 4.01
C ASP A 79 13.38 -12.13 2.88
N GLN A 80 13.01 -11.36 1.84
CA GLN A 80 13.94 -10.99 0.76
C GLN A 80 15.13 -10.15 1.27
N LEU A 81 14.88 -9.21 2.18
CA LEU A 81 15.92 -8.34 2.75
C LEU A 81 16.80 -9.09 3.75
N ALA A 82 16.26 -10.02 4.52
CA ALA A 82 16.99 -10.81 5.51
C ALA A 82 18.12 -11.64 4.88
N GLN A 83 17.99 -12.02 3.61
CA GLN A 83 19.06 -12.67 2.86
C GLN A 83 20.29 -11.76 2.63
N ARG A 84 20.09 -10.43 2.66
CA ARG A 84 21.12 -9.42 2.32
C ARG A 84 21.55 -8.57 3.51
N VAL A 85 20.67 -8.37 4.49
CA VAL A 85 20.86 -7.47 5.62
C VAL A 85 20.60 -8.23 6.92
N ARG A 86 21.66 -8.44 7.71
CA ARG A 86 21.58 -9.12 9.02
C ARG A 86 21.16 -8.19 10.16
N ASP A 87 21.40 -6.89 10.00
CA ASP A 87 21.05 -5.87 10.99
C ASP A 87 19.55 -5.54 10.91
N GLN A 88 18.81 -5.87 11.97
CA GLN A 88 17.37 -5.64 12.05
C GLN A 88 16.99 -4.16 11.94
N ARG A 89 17.80 -3.24 12.48
CA ARG A 89 17.49 -1.80 12.42
C ARG A 89 17.54 -1.29 10.98
N LYS A 90 18.61 -1.66 10.26
CA LYS A 90 18.76 -1.34 8.83
C LYS A 90 17.66 -1.97 7.99
N LEU A 91 17.25 -3.20 8.32
CA LEU A 91 16.15 -3.87 7.64
C LEU A 91 14.84 -3.08 7.80
N PHE A 92 14.50 -2.64 9.01
CA PHE A 92 13.30 -1.83 9.24
C PHE A 92 13.36 -0.44 8.59
N GLU A 93 14.54 0.20 8.53
CA GLU A 93 14.71 1.45 7.77
C GLU A 93 14.41 1.27 6.27
N ILE A 94 14.90 0.17 5.67
CA ILE A 94 14.64 -0.12 4.26
C ILE A 94 13.16 -0.40 4.04
N LEU A 95 12.53 -1.20 4.91
CA LEU A 95 11.08 -1.45 4.85
C LEU A 95 10.27 -0.17 4.99
N ALA A 96 10.68 0.75 5.87
CA ALA A 96 10.02 2.04 6.04
C ALA A 96 10.14 2.90 4.77
N LYS A 97 11.28 2.85 4.07
CA LYS A 97 11.47 3.57 2.80
C LYS A 97 10.62 2.98 1.67
N GLU A 98 10.58 1.65 1.54
CA GLU A 98 9.80 0.98 0.49
C GLU A 98 8.28 1.14 0.70
N SER A 99 7.83 1.17 1.95
CA SER A 99 6.39 1.32 2.28
C SER A 99 5.91 2.77 2.32
N LYS A 100 6.82 3.75 2.34
CA LYS A 100 6.47 5.16 2.44
C LYS A 100 5.66 5.62 1.22
N GLY A 101 4.57 6.33 1.48
CA GLY A 101 3.70 6.88 0.43
C GLY A 101 2.66 5.89 -0.10
N LEU A 102 2.72 4.61 0.30
CA LEU A 102 1.66 3.66 -0.01
C LEU A 102 0.36 4.06 0.69
N ARG A 103 -0.75 3.95 -0.03
CA ARG A 103 -2.09 4.12 0.52
C ARG A 103 -2.64 2.76 0.94
N VAL A 104 -2.93 2.63 2.23
CA VAL A 104 -3.50 1.43 2.84
C VAL A 104 -4.89 1.71 3.37
N TYR A 105 -5.66 0.65 3.60
CA TYR A 105 -7.00 0.74 4.15
C TYR A 105 -7.12 -0.17 5.37
N THR A 106 -7.86 0.29 6.36
CA THR A 106 -8.10 -0.47 7.58
C THR A 106 -9.19 -1.51 7.37
N ASP A 107 -8.97 -2.68 7.95
CA ASP A 107 -9.90 -3.82 7.95
C ASP A 107 -10.46 -4.13 9.36
N HIS A 108 -10.08 -3.36 10.38
CA HIS A 108 -10.60 -3.53 11.75
C HIS A 108 -11.81 -2.63 12.05
N LEU A 109 -12.10 -1.66 11.19
CA LEU A 109 -13.26 -0.79 11.30
C LEU A 109 -14.39 -1.39 10.46
N GLY A 110 -15.64 -1.21 10.89
CA GLY A 110 -16.82 -1.57 10.09
C GLY A 110 -16.99 -0.75 8.80
N TYR A 111 -16.08 0.17 8.53
CA TYR A 111 -16.01 0.98 7.31
C TYR A 111 -14.57 1.11 6.82
N ARG A 112 -14.40 1.31 5.51
CA ARG A 112 -13.08 1.39 4.90
C ARG A 112 -12.49 2.78 5.06
N ARG A 113 -11.51 2.92 5.97
CA ARG A 113 -10.75 4.16 6.14
C ARG A 113 -9.37 4.03 5.50
N SER A 114 -8.99 4.99 4.66
CA SER A 114 -7.68 4.98 3.98
C SER A 114 -6.66 5.88 4.66
N TYR A 115 -5.42 5.43 4.73
CA TYR A 115 -4.28 6.16 5.28
C TYR A 115 -3.10 6.09 4.31
N THR A 116 -2.28 7.13 4.28
CA THR A 116 -0.98 7.12 3.60
C THR A 116 0.11 6.83 4.62
N ILE A 117 0.99 5.87 4.35
CA ILE A 117 2.10 5.51 5.25
C ILE A 117 3.16 6.63 5.22
N LYS A 118 3.50 7.17 6.40
CA LYS A 118 4.61 8.11 6.57
C LYS A 118 5.92 7.38 6.92
N GLY A 119 5.81 6.30 7.69
CA GLY A 119 6.94 5.48 8.12
C GLY A 119 6.47 4.35 9.04
N LEU A 120 7.43 3.69 9.68
CA LEU A 120 7.23 2.62 10.64
C LEU A 120 7.66 3.09 12.03
N SER A 121 7.10 2.50 13.09
CA SER A 121 7.55 2.74 14.48
C SER A 121 8.86 2.01 14.77
N ASP A 122 9.61 2.54 15.73
CA ASP A 122 10.83 1.87 16.21
C ASP A 122 10.53 0.66 17.09
N ASN A 123 9.36 0.65 17.76
CA ASN A 123 8.94 -0.41 18.65
C ASN A 123 7.88 -1.33 18.01
N PRO A 124 7.89 -2.63 18.36
CA PRO A 124 6.83 -3.56 17.99
C PRO A 124 5.48 -3.26 18.69
N PRO A 125 4.35 -3.84 18.22
CA PRO A 125 3.00 -3.53 18.72
C PRO A 125 2.76 -3.77 20.21
N ASP A 126 3.51 -4.68 20.83
CA ASP A 126 3.47 -4.97 22.28
C ASP A 126 4.15 -3.88 23.12
N ARG A 127 5.19 -3.22 22.58
CA ARG A 127 5.96 -2.17 23.27
C ARG A 127 5.60 -0.75 22.81
N GLN A 128 4.95 -0.62 21.66
CA GLN A 128 4.48 0.66 21.16
C GLN A 128 3.26 1.10 21.98
N THR A 129 3.44 2.10 22.83
CA THR A 129 2.37 2.64 23.69
C THR A 129 1.90 4.01 23.21
N PHE A 130 0.65 4.33 23.50
CA PHE A 130 0.10 5.68 23.30
C PHE A 130 -0.86 6.03 24.45
N GLU A 131 -1.09 7.34 24.65
CA GLU A 131 -2.07 7.82 25.63
C GLU A 131 -3.48 7.66 25.04
N LEU A 132 -4.30 6.84 25.70
CA LEU A 132 -5.72 6.73 25.47
C LEU A 132 -6.47 7.51 26.54
N ASP A 133 -7.40 8.38 26.13
CA ASP A 133 -8.31 9.05 27.05
C ASP A 133 -9.55 8.18 27.26
N GLU A 134 -9.66 7.58 28.44
CA GLU A 134 -10.85 6.84 28.86
C GLU A 134 -11.55 7.65 29.95
N ASN A 135 -12.67 8.29 29.60
CA ASN A 135 -13.51 9.06 30.53
C ASN A 135 -12.75 10.17 31.31
N GLY A 136 -11.84 10.89 30.66
CA GLY A 136 -11.06 11.97 31.27
C GLY A 136 -9.83 11.49 32.05
N ARG A 137 -9.55 10.18 32.06
CA ARG A 137 -8.30 9.63 32.57
C ARG A 137 -7.42 9.19 31.41
N LYS A 138 -6.26 9.83 31.31
CA LYS A 138 -5.19 9.42 30.39
C LYS A 138 -4.57 8.13 30.90
N ARG A 139 -4.65 7.08 30.09
CA ARG A 139 -4.01 5.78 30.35
C ARG A 139 -3.03 5.49 29.23
N SER A 140 -1.81 5.11 29.58
CA SER A 140 -0.87 4.54 28.60
C SER A 140 -1.27 3.09 28.31
N VAL A 141 -1.49 2.77 27.03
CA VAL A 141 -1.86 1.42 26.58
C VAL A 141 -1.00 1.04 25.38
N SER A 142 -0.63 -0.24 25.28
CA SER A 142 0.07 -0.74 24.09
C SER A 142 -0.89 -0.86 22.90
N VAL A 143 -0.34 -0.78 21.68
CA VAL A 143 -1.12 -1.01 20.45
C VAL A 143 -1.77 -2.39 20.49
N LYS A 144 -1.03 -3.43 20.90
CA LYS A 144 -1.57 -4.79 21.01
C LYS A 144 -2.76 -4.88 21.98
N GLU A 145 -2.63 -4.33 23.19
CA GLU A 145 -3.71 -4.34 24.17
C GLU A 145 -4.93 -3.57 23.67
N TYR A 146 -4.72 -2.40 23.05
CA TYR A 146 -5.80 -1.60 22.49
C TYR A 146 -6.59 -2.35 21.40
N PHE A 147 -5.89 -3.02 20.47
CA PHE A 147 -6.58 -3.79 19.42
C PHE A 147 -7.34 -4.99 19.99
N LYS A 148 -6.81 -5.62 21.03
CA LYS A 148 -7.45 -6.73 21.73
C LYS A 148 -8.70 -6.30 22.51
N SER A 149 -8.64 -5.17 23.22
CA SER A 149 -9.78 -4.67 24.01
C SER A 149 -10.85 -4.03 23.12
N GLN A 150 -10.46 -3.12 22.23
CA GLN A 150 -11.40 -2.30 21.46
C GLN A 150 -12.02 -3.06 20.28
N TYR A 151 -11.23 -3.88 19.59
CA TYR A 151 -11.66 -4.55 18.36
C TYR A 151 -11.73 -6.07 18.49
N LYS A 152 -11.41 -6.64 19.66
CA LYS A 152 -11.33 -8.10 19.87
C LYS A 152 -10.40 -8.80 18.86
N LYS A 153 -9.39 -8.08 18.33
CA LYS A 153 -8.39 -8.62 17.41
C LYS A 153 -7.08 -8.85 18.15
N ASP A 154 -6.65 -10.10 18.22
CA ASP A 154 -5.35 -10.43 18.81
C ASP A 154 -4.26 -10.30 17.73
N ILE A 155 -3.31 -9.40 17.97
CA ILE A 155 -2.15 -9.24 17.10
C ILE A 155 -1.14 -10.34 17.46
N THR A 156 -1.17 -11.42 16.68
CA THR A 156 -0.23 -12.54 16.80
C THR A 156 1.16 -12.20 16.27
N ASP A 157 1.22 -11.28 15.32
CA ASP A 157 2.45 -10.85 14.70
C ASP A 157 3.18 -9.77 15.51
N MET A 158 4.15 -10.21 16.32
CA MET A 158 5.03 -9.31 17.09
C MET A 158 6.35 -9.00 16.36
N GLY A 159 6.55 -9.52 15.15
CA GLY A 159 7.81 -9.43 14.41
C GLY A 159 7.93 -8.25 13.46
N LEU A 160 6.85 -7.48 13.28
CA LEU A 160 6.79 -6.29 12.43
C LEU A 160 6.50 -5.03 13.27
N PRO A 161 7.08 -3.87 12.92
CA PRO A 161 6.78 -2.60 13.57
C PRO A 161 5.38 -2.09 13.21
N CYS A 162 4.86 -1.15 14.01
CA CYS A 162 3.59 -0.48 13.71
C CYS A 162 3.74 0.52 12.57
N LEU A 163 2.65 0.78 11.86
CA LEU A 163 2.61 1.83 10.85
C LEU A 163 2.39 3.19 11.48
N ILE A 164 3.09 4.20 11.00
CA ILE A 164 2.84 5.60 11.32
C ILE A 164 2.09 6.22 10.14
N PRO A 165 0.78 6.50 10.28
CA PRO A 165 0.05 7.19 9.23
C PRO A 165 0.53 8.64 9.11
N GLN A 166 0.51 9.17 7.89
CA GLN A 166 0.67 10.61 7.68
C GLN A 166 -0.52 11.31 8.32
N ALA A 167 -0.24 12.29 9.19
CA ALA A 167 -1.28 13.13 9.77
C ALA A 167 -2.12 13.73 8.64
N SER A 168 -3.39 13.33 8.59
CA SER A 168 -4.34 13.95 7.69
C SER A 168 -4.68 15.30 8.31
N LYS A 169 -4.33 16.41 7.63
CA LYS A 169 -4.94 17.69 7.95
C LYS A 169 -6.45 17.48 7.75
N LEU A 170 -7.19 17.41 8.85
CA LEU A 170 -8.63 17.62 8.80
C LEU A 170 -8.79 19.07 8.32
N ILE A 171 -9.36 19.22 7.14
CA ILE A 171 -9.88 20.49 6.64
C ILE A 171 -11.14 20.79 7.44
#